data_AF-A0A3M7PEY0-F1
#
_entry.id   AF-A0A3M7PEY0-F1
#
_cell.length_a   1.000
_cell.length_b   1.000
_cell.length_c   1.000
_cell.angle_alpha   90.00
_cell.angle_beta   90.00
_cell.angle_gamma   90.00
#
_symmetry.space_group_name_H-M   'P 1'
#
loop_
_entity.id
_entity.type
_entity.pdbx_description
1 polymer ?
#
loop_
_entity_poly.entity_id
_entity_poly.type
_entity_poly.pdbx_seq_one_letter_code
_entity_poly.pdbx_strand_id
1 'polypeptide(L)'
;MKHVERQLLTVWLCTKSGEMCLGRSYPYYSLACALRQRMLNFVQNFLNYMTFEVIESSWNTFESNLREVANIDNVIEHHAKFLDTCLRDCIITNDSFLLIQKILSECIMFSVFVQGVTKSIKEKEETSQMEWKSMTLKESQERRKKILQEISDDLNKMVSDEAFATSIKNYDEKFSKFLLDLLAKIINDMSNGLGETKIGNVLYRLDFNDHYRNQIEKLRLSKSMMHQS
;
A
#
# COMPACT_ATOMS: atom_id res chain seq x y z
N MET A 1 8.88 4.76 4.96
CA MET A 1 7.41 4.80 4.82
C MET A 1 6.86 6.09 4.20
N LYS A 2 7.20 7.29 4.70
CA LYS A 2 6.72 8.57 4.13
C LYS A 2 6.93 8.71 2.61
N HIS A 3 8.06 8.23 2.09
CA HIS A 3 8.28 8.17 0.64
C HIS A 3 7.25 7.31 -0.10
N VAL A 4 6.94 6.11 0.43
CA VAL A 4 5.95 5.19 -0.16
C VAL A 4 4.54 5.77 -0.11
N GLU A 5 4.17 6.41 1.01
CA GLU A 5 2.91 7.16 1.14
C GLU A 5 2.78 8.20 0.01
N ARG A 6 3.83 9.01 -0.21
CA ARG A 6 3.86 9.99 -1.31
C ARG A 6 3.73 9.33 -2.68
N GLN A 7 4.42 8.21 -2.93
CA GLN A 7 4.31 7.51 -4.22
C GLN A 7 2.88 7.02 -4.49
N LEU A 8 2.21 6.44 -3.48
CA LEU A 8 0.83 5.97 -3.57
C LEU A 8 -0.18 7.14 -3.75
N LEU A 9 0.13 8.32 -3.22
CA LEU A 9 -0.66 9.54 -3.45
C LEU A 9 -0.42 10.12 -4.84
N THR A 10 0.81 10.09 -5.36
CA THR A 10 1.13 10.52 -6.73
C THR A 10 0.38 9.67 -7.76
N VAL A 11 0.29 8.35 -7.55
CA VAL A 11 -0.54 7.47 -8.41
C VAL A 11 -1.99 7.95 -8.45
N TRP A 12 -2.56 8.38 -7.32
CA TRP A 12 -3.93 8.92 -7.29
C TRP A 12 -4.09 10.20 -8.10
N LEU A 13 -3.10 11.09 -8.09
CA LEU A 13 -3.12 12.30 -8.92
C LEU A 13 -2.99 11.97 -10.40
N CYS A 14 -2.09 11.06 -10.76
CA CYS A 14 -1.93 10.61 -12.15
C CYS A 14 -3.21 9.96 -12.68
N THR A 15 -3.92 9.23 -11.83
CA THR A 15 -5.18 8.55 -12.18
C THR A 15 -6.35 9.52 -12.28
N LYS A 16 -6.49 10.45 -11.33
CA LYS A 16 -7.50 11.52 -11.34
C LYS A 16 -7.31 12.55 -12.45
N SER A 17 -6.08 12.91 -12.80
CA SER A 17 -5.82 13.73 -14.00
C SER A 17 -6.10 12.98 -15.31
N GLY A 18 -6.13 11.65 -15.29
CA GLY A 18 -6.59 10.80 -16.39
C GLY A 18 -8.12 10.66 -16.47
N GLU A 19 -8.86 11.00 -15.40
CA GLU A 19 -10.33 11.04 -15.42
C GLU A 19 -10.90 12.17 -16.31
N MET A 20 -10.07 13.12 -16.77
CA MET A 20 -10.43 14.01 -17.87
C MET A 20 -10.24 13.39 -19.27
N CYS A 21 -9.52 12.27 -19.39
CA CYS A 21 -9.23 11.63 -20.68
C CYS A 21 -10.09 10.40 -21.00
N LEU A 22 -10.68 9.71 -20.01
CA LEU A 22 -11.37 8.44 -20.26
C LEU A 22 -12.76 8.41 -19.61
N GLY A 23 -13.72 9.07 -20.25
CA GLY A 23 -15.13 8.88 -19.94
C GLY A 23 -15.52 7.40 -20.03
N ARG A 24 -15.87 6.81 -18.87
CA ARG A 24 -16.62 5.55 -18.69
C ARG A 24 -15.94 4.19 -18.96
N SER A 25 -14.66 4.07 -19.31
CA SER A 25 -14.05 2.74 -19.57
C SER A 25 -12.89 2.39 -18.63
N TYR A 26 -13.12 1.46 -17.70
CA TYR A 26 -12.40 0.18 -17.56
C TYR A 26 -12.52 -0.40 -16.13
N PRO A 27 -13.10 -1.61 -15.93
CA PRO A 27 -13.25 -2.25 -14.61
C PRO A 27 -11.90 -2.59 -13.94
N TYR A 28 -10.81 -2.69 -14.70
CA TYR A 28 -9.50 -3.03 -14.14
C TYR A 28 -8.81 -1.87 -13.44
N TYR A 29 -9.21 -0.63 -13.77
CA TYR A 29 -8.69 0.55 -13.09
C TYR A 29 -9.30 0.74 -11.70
N SER A 30 -10.58 0.38 -11.54
CA SER A 30 -11.21 0.37 -10.22
C SER A 30 -10.53 -0.66 -9.29
N LEU A 31 -10.09 -1.82 -9.83
CA LEU A 31 -9.28 -2.79 -9.08
C LEU A 31 -7.93 -2.21 -8.66
N ALA A 32 -7.22 -1.52 -9.56
CA ALA A 32 -5.97 -0.84 -9.22
C ALA A 32 -6.18 0.25 -8.15
N CYS A 33 -7.25 1.04 -8.25
CA CYS A 33 -7.62 2.06 -7.26
C CYS A 33 -7.95 1.45 -5.90
N ALA A 34 -8.67 0.32 -5.87
CA ALA A 34 -8.98 -0.41 -4.65
C ALA A 34 -7.72 -0.96 -3.99
N LEU A 35 -6.82 -1.59 -4.76
CA LEU A 35 -5.54 -2.08 -4.25
C LEU A 35 -4.67 -0.94 -3.70
N ARG A 36 -4.56 0.17 -4.45
CA ARG A 36 -3.85 1.37 -4.01
C ARG A 36 -4.40 1.89 -2.68
N GLN A 37 -5.73 1.93 -2.52
CA GLN A 37 -6.35 2.39 -1.29
C GLN A 37 -6.04 1.45 -0.12
N ARG A 38 -6.02 0.14 -0.33
CA ARG A 38 -5.62 -0.85 0.68
C ARG A 38 -4.15 -0.67 1.09
N MET A 39 -3.25 -0.55 0.12
CA MET A 39 -1.83 -0.28 0.36
C MET A 39 -1.62 1.03 1.14
N LEU A 40 -2.33 2.10 0.75
CA LEU A 40 -2.25 3.39 1.42
C LEU A 40 -2.77 3.32 2.86
N ASN A 41 -3.91 2.65 3.08
CA ASN A 41 -4.46 2.45 4.41
C ASN A 41 -3.47 1.73 5.33
N PHE A 42 -2.79 0.68 4.83
CA PHE A 42 -1.73 0.01 5.58
C PHE A 42 -0.60 0.97 5.96
N VAL A 43 -0.02 1.68 4.98
CA VAL A 43 1.12 2.58 5.22
C VAL A 43 0.76 3.68 6.21
N GLN A 44 -0.43 4.28 6.10
CA GLN A 44 -0.87 5.35 6.98
C GLN A 44 -1.13 4.88 8.41
N ASN A 45 -1.84 3.77 8.58
CA ASN A 45 -2.10 3.22 9.92
C ASN A 45 -0.80 2.81 10.62
N PHE A 46 0.13 2.17 9.89
CA PHE A 46 1.41 1.77 10.47
C PHE A 46 2.30 2.97 10.81
N LEU A 47 2.26 4.02 10.00
CA LEU A 47 2.99 5.27 10.27
C LEU A 47 2.44 6.01 11.49
N ASN A 48 1.11 6.04 11.63
CA ASN A 48 0.45 6.61 12.79
C ASN A 48 0.81 5.85 14.07
N TYR A 49 0.86 4.52 14.01
CA TYR A 49 1.32 3.69 15.11
C TYR A 49 2.74 4.05 15.56
N MET A 50 3.70 4.02 14.64
CA MET A 50 5.09 4.32 14.98
C MET A 50 5.23 5.73 15.57
N THR A 51 4.54 6.71 14.98
CA THR A 51 4.69 8.11 15.38
C THR A 51 3.98 8.40 16.70
N PHE A 52 2.69 8.10 16.81
CA PHE A 52 1.87 8.55 17.95
C PHE A 52 1.81 7.54 19.09
N GLU A 53 1.78 6.24 18.79
CA GLU A 53 1.60 5.22 19.83
C GLU A 53 2.91 4.73 20.40
N VAL A 54 3.97 4.70 19.59
CA VAL A 54 5.30 4.28 20.03
C VAL A 54 6.17 5.48 20.37
N ILE A 55 6.55 6.30 19.39
CA ILE A 55 7.56 7.35 19.56
C ILE A 55 7.05 8.44 20.52
N GLU A 56 5.90 9.04 20.24
CA GLU A 56 5.33 10.13 21.06
C GLU A 56 5.04 9.65 22.49
N SER A 57 4.44 8.46 22.65
CA SER A 57 4.19 7.90 23.98
C SER A 57 5.48 7.64 24.75
N SER A 58 6.51 7.10 24.11
CA SER A 58 7.80 6.83 24.76
C SER A 58 8.53 8.13 25.10
N TRP A 59 8.39 9.15 24.24
CA TRP A 59 8.95 10.49 24.47
C TRP A 59 8.34 11.12 25.71
N ASN A 60 7.02 11.10 25.86
CA ASN A 60 6.34 11.64 27.04
C ASN A 60 6.83 11.00 28.34
N THR A 61 7.05 9.68 28.34
CA THR A 61 7.65 8.98 29.49
C THR A 61 9.09 9.41 29.73
N PHE A 62 9.90 9.50 28.68
CA PHE A 62 11.30 9.94 28.78
C PHE A 62 11.41 11.36 29.32
N GLU A 63 10.60 12.29 28.81
CA GLU A 63 10.55 13.68 29.26
C GLU A 63 10.15 13.79 30.74
N SER A 64 9.14 13.04 31.17
CA SER A 64 8.74 13.00 32.58
C SER A 64 9.89 12.50 33.47
N ASN A 65 10.57 11.44 33.06
CA ASN A 65 11.71 10.90 33.81
C ASN A 65 12.85 11.92 33.89
N LEU A 66 13.16 12.62 32.80
CA LEU A 66 14.22 13.63 32.77
C LEU A 66 13.98 14.80 33.73
N ARG A 67 12.73 15.15 34.04
CA ARG A 67 12.42 16.22 35.00
C ARG A 67 12.79 15.88 36.44
N GLU A 68 12.94 14.60 36.76
CA GLU A 68 13.20 14.09 38.12
C GLU A 68 14.64 13.60 38.32
N VAL A 69 15.47 13.65 37.27
CA VAL A 69 16.83 13.11 37.30
C VAL A 69 17.80 14.07 38.01
N ALA A 70 18.62 13.52 38.92
CA ALA A 70 19.62 14.26 39.69
C ALA A 70 21.06 14.17 39.15
N ASN A 71 21.35 13.20 38.28
CA ASN A 71 22.70 12.83 37.83
C ASN A 71 22.74 12.48 36.33
N ILE A 72 23.90 12.70 35.71
CA ILE A 72 24.09 12.46 34.27
C ILE A 72 23.96 10.97 33.90
N ASP A 73 24.36 10.06 34.79
CA ASP A 73 24.29 8.63 34.52
C ASP A 73 22.84 8.16 34.33
N ASN A 74 21.89 8.66 35.14
CA ASN A 74 20.48 8.33 34.98
C ASN A 74 19.90 8.92 33.69
N VAL A 75 20.40 10.08 33.22
CA VAL A 75 20.00 10.63 31.90
C VAL A 75 20.35 9.63 30.80
N ILE A 76 21.57 9.08 30.83
CA ILE A 76 22.06 8.11 29.84
C ILE A 76 21.22 6.83 29.90
N GLU A 77 20.91 6.33 31.11
CA GLU A 77 20.08 5.15 31.30
C GLU A 77 18.66 5.34 30.75
N HIS A 78 17.99 6.44 31.10
CA HIS A 78 16.64 6.74 30.60
C HIS A 78 16.62 6.93 29.09
N HIS A 79 17.66 7.52 28.52
CA HIS A 79 17.79 7.67 27.07
C HIS A 79 17.97 6.31 26.37
N ALA A 80 18.84 5.45 26.90
CA ALA A 80 19.01 4.09 26.38
C ALA A 80 17.70 3.29 26.44
N LYS A 81 16.96 3.40 27.55
CA LYS A 81 15.66 2.75 27.72
C LYS A 81 14.60 3.28 26.74
N PHE A 82 14.58 4.60 26.49
CA PHE A 82 13.71 5.20 25.47
C PHE A 82 14.01 4.61 24.08
N LEU A 83 15.28 4.59 23.68
CA LEU A 83 15.67 4.04 22.38
C LEU A 83 15.35 2.55 22.24
N ASP A 84 15.66 1.74 23.26
CA ASP A 84 15.33 0.31 23.27
C ASP A 84 13.83 0.08 23.14
N THR A 85 13.02 0.87 23.85
CA THR A 85 11.56 0.82 23.76
C THR A 85 11.07 1.20 22.38
N CYS A 86 11.57 2.29 21.78
CA CYS A 86 11.18 2.66 20.43
C CYS A 86 11.58 1.60 19.39
N LEU A 87 12.76 0.99 19.49
CA LEU A 87 13.22 -0.04 18.56
C LEU A 87 12.39 -1.33 18.65
N ARG A 88 12.14 -1.78 19.87
CA ARG A 88 11.31 -2.96 20.15
C ARG A 88 9.87 -2.75 19.71
N ASP A 89 9.25 -1.66 20.17
CA ASP A 89 7.81 -1.43 19.99
C ASP A 89 7.50 -0.93 18.57
N CYS A 90 8.44 -0.34 17.82
CA CYS A 90 8.24 -0.09 16.39
C CYS A 90 8.36 -1.37 15.53
N ILE A 91 8.61 -2.53 16.14
CA ILE A 91 8.73 -3.82 15.45
C ILE A 91 9.94 -3.81 14.47
N ILE A 92 11.02 -3.11 14.84
CA ILE A 92 12.22 -2.94 13.98
C ILE A 92 13.25 -4.05 14.23
N THR A 93 13.18 -4.74 15.36
CA THR A 93 14.18 -5.71 15.82
C THR A 93 13.98 -7.15 15.32
N ASN A 94 12.86 -7.48 14.68
CA ASN A 94 12.45 -8.87 14.38
C ASN A 94 12.16 -9.11 12.89
N ASP A 95 11.93 -10.36 12.47
CA ASP A 95 11.60 -10.68 11.05
C ASP A 95 10.33 -9.98 10.53
N SER A 96 9.51 -9.43 11.43
CA SER A 96 8.38 -8.55 11.10
C SER A 96 8.83 -7.29 10.35
N PHE A 97 10.03 -6.78 10.64
CA PHE A 97 10.65 -5.70 9.88
C PHE A 97 10.89 -6.08 8.41
N LEU A 98 11.37 -7.32 8.15
CA LEU A 98 11.58 -7.82 6.80
C LEU A 98 10.26 -7.94 6.02
N LEU A 99 9.18 -8.35 6.69
CA LEU A 99 7.84 -8.39 6.10
C LEU A 99 7.33 -6.99 5.75
N ILE A 100 7.52 -6.03 6.66
CA ILE A 100 7.21 -4.61 6.41
C ILE A 100 7.99 -4.08 5.19
N GLN A 101 9.29 -4.38 5.10
CA GLN A 101 10.11 -3.99 3.94
C GLN A 101 9.58 -4.59 2.63
N LYS A 102 9.18 -5.87 2.62
CA LYS A 102 8.58 -6.52 1.45
C LYS A 102 7.27 -5.84 1.04
N ILE A 103 6.39 -5.53 1.99
CA ILE A 103 5.14 -4.81 1.72
C ILE A 103 5.43 -3.44 1.09
N LEU A 104 6.35 -2.67 1.68
CA LEU A 104 6.72 -1.35 1.17
C LEU A 104 7.33 -1.41 -0.23
N SER A 105 8.17 -2.42 -0.49
CA SER A 105 8.73 -2.66 -1.82
C SER A 105 7.64 -2.97 -2.84
N GLU A 106 6.67 -3.82 -2.49
CA GLU A 106 5.54 -4.15 -3.36
C GLU A 106 4.70 -2.91 -3.69
N CYS A 107 4.44 -2.04 -2.70
CA CYS A 107 3.75 -0.76 -2.91
C CYS A 107 4.49 0.16 -3.90
N ILE A 108 5.83 0.20 -3.84
CA ILE A 108 6.66 0.98 -4.77
C ILE A 108 6.56 0.39 -6.18
N MET A 109 6.76 -0.92 -6.32
CA MET A 109 6.70 -1.62 -7.62
C MET A 109 5.33 -1.43 -8.28
N PHE A 110 4.26 -1.59 -7.52
CA PHE A 110 2.89 -1.29 -7.95
C PHE A 110 2.78 0.17 -8.43
N SER A 111 3.28 1.14 -7.65
CA SER A 111 3.18 2.56 -7.99
C SER A 111 3.90 2.89 -9.30
N VAL A 112 5.12 2.36 -9.48
CA VAL A 112 5.92 2.54 -10.71
C VAL A 112 5.20 1.91 -11.91
N PHE A 113 4.66 0.70 -11.75
CA PHE A 113 3.91 0.01 -12.79
C PHE A 113 2.70 0.82 -13.26
N VAL A 114 1.83 1.26 -12.33
CA VAL A 114 0.63 2.02 -12.67
C VAL A 114 0.97 3.38 -13.31
N GLN A 115 2.02 4.05 -12.82
CA GLN A 115 2.51 5.30 -13.42
C GLN A 115 3.02 5.09 -14.84
N GLY A 116 3.78 4.01 -15.10
CA GLY A 116 4.28 3.68 -16.44
C GLY A 116 3.15 3.40 -17.44
N VAL A 117 2.14 2.65 -17.02
CA VAL A 117 0.93 2.40 -17.85
C VAL A 117 0.19 3.71 -18.13
N THR A 118 -0.02 4.53 -17.10
CA THR A 118 -0.72 5.83 -17.25
C THR A 118 0.03 6.78 -18.20
N LYS A 119 1.37 6.81 -18.13
CA LYS A 119 2.21 7.63 -19.01
C LYS A 119 2.11 7.18 -20.47
N SER A 120 2.18 5.87 -20.70
CA SER A 120 2.10 5.28 -22.05
C SER A 120 0.75 5.57 -22.72
N ILE A 121 -0.34 5.63 -21.95
CA ILE A 121 -1.67 6.02 -22.45
C ILE A 121 -1.68 7.49 -22.87
N LYS A 122 -1.16 8.39 -22.03
CA LYS A 122 -1.11 9.84 -22.32
C LYS A 122 -0.27 10.17 -23.57
N GLU A 123 0.91 9.55 -23.71
CA GLU A 123 1.78 9.77 -24.86
C GLU A 123 1.09 9.40 -26.18
N LYS A 124 0.30 8.31 -26.19
CA LYS A 124 -0.48 7.91 -27.36
C LYS A 124 -1.61 8.87 -27.68
N GLU A 125 -2.35 9.32 -26.65
CA GLU A 125 -3.41 10.33 -26.81
C GLU A 125 -2.87 11.63 -27.40
N GLU A 126 -1.71 12.09 -26.95
CA GLU A 126 -1.05 13.30 -27.45
C GLU A 126 -0.62 13.15 -28.92
N THR A 127 -0.06 12.00 -29.31
CA THR A 127 0.27 11.73 -30.72
C THR A 127 -0.95 11.71 -31.62
N SER A 128 -2.06 11.08 -31.20
CA SER A 128 -3.32 11.07 -31.97
C SER A 128 -3.99 12.45 -32.04
N GLN A 129 -3.82 13.30 -31.03
CA GLN A 129 -4.33 14.68 -31.04
C GLN A 129 -3.56 15.61 -31.98
N MET A 130 -2.25 15.39 -32.17
CA MET A 130 -1.46 16.18 -33.13
C MET A 130 -1.84 15.85 -34.58
N GLU A 131 -2.15 14.59 -34.89
CA GLU A 131 -2.63 14.17 -36.21
C GLU A 131 -3.97 14.83 -36.59
N TRP A 132 -4.88 14.99 -35.63
CA TRP A 132 -6.20 15.61 -35.85
C TRP A 132 -6.16 17.11 -36.19
N LYS A 133 -5.11 17.84 -35.79
CA LYS A 133 -4.99 19.29 -36.05
C LYS A 133 -4.63 19.61 -37.51
N SER A 134 -4.28 18.60 -38.32
CA SER A 134 -3.83 18.77 -39.70
C SER A 134 -4.90 18.57 -40.79
N MET A 135 -6.16 18.25 -40.43
CA MET A 135 -7.21 17.78 -41.36
C MET A 135 -8.51 18.61 -41.31
N THR A 136 -9.22 18.68 -42.44
CA THR A 136 -10.46 19.46 -42.65
C THR A 136 -11.68 18.98 -41.84
N LEU A 137 -12.55 19.94 -41.46
CA LEU A 137 -13.64 19.80 -40.47
C LEU A 137 -14.65 18.65 -40.72
N LYS A 138 -14.92 18.29 -41.98
CA LYS A 138 -15.92 17.25 -42.33
C LYS A 138 -15.35 15.82 -42.28
N GLU A 139 -14.10 15.62 -42.67
CA GLU A 139 -13.42 14.31 -42.55
C GLU A 139 -13.04 14.02 -41.09
N SER A 140 -12.84 15.08 -40.31
CA SER A 140 -12.54 15.02 -38.87
C SER A 140 -13.65 14.33 -38.07
N GLN A 141 -14.93 14.50 -38.42
CA GLN A 141 -16.06 13.94 -37.66
C GLN A 141 -16.30 12.45 -37.94
N GLU A 142 -16.30 12.04 -39.21
CA GLU A 142 -16.49 10.64 -39.61
C GLU A 142 -15.31 9.76 -39.20
N ARG A 143 -14.07 10.27 -39.36
CA ARG A 143 -12.87 9.59 -38.87
C ARG A 143 -12.74 9.65 -37.35
N ARG A 144 -13.20 10.69 -36.64
CA ARG A 144 -13.22 10.66 -35.16
C ARG A 144 -14.01 9.48 -34.62
N LYS A 145 -15.17 9.21 -35.20
CA LYS A 145 -16.03 8.11 -34.77
C LYS A 145 -15.38 6.76 -35.05
N LYS A 146 -14.76 6.61 -36.22
CA LYS A 146 -14.03 5.41 -36.62
C LYS A 146 -12.74 5.19 -35.81
N ILE A 147 -11.98 6.25 -35.57
CA ILE A 147 -10.73 6.25 -34.81
C ILE A 147 -11.02 6.05 -33.32
N LEU A 148 -12.11 6.57 -32.75
CA LEU A 148 -12.49 6.24 -31.36
C LEU A 148 -12.87 4.76 -31.21
N GLN A 149 -13.49 4.18 -32.24
CA GLN A 149 -13.79 2.75 -32.31
C GLN A 149 -12.50 1.92 -32.46
N GLU A 150 -11.62 2.31 -33.39
CA GLU A 150 -10.33 1.64 -33.66
C GLU A 150 -9.33 1.82 -32.53
N ILE A 151 -9.25 2.99 -31.89
CA ILE A 151 -8.45 3.22 -30.67
C ILE A 151 -9.01 2.41 -29.51
N SER A 152 -10.34 2.27 -29.38
CA SER A 152 -10.94 1.36 -28.40
C SER A 152 -10.55 -0.09 -28.67
N ASP A 153 -10.55 -0.52 -29.93
CA ASP A 153 -10.20 -1.89 -30.33
C ASP A 153 -8.68 -2.16 -30.29
N ASP A 154 -7.85 -1.15 -30.56
CA ASP A 154 -6.38 -1.22 -30.52
C ASP A 154 -5.81 -1.01 -29.11
N LEU A 155 -6.47 -0.22 -28.23
CA LEU A 155 -6.12 -0.21 -26.80
C LEU A 155 -6.39 -1.56 -26.15
N ASN A 156 -7.54 -2.18 -26.47
CA ASN A 156 -7.88 -3.55 -26.04
C ASN A 156 -6.84 -4.59 -26.52
N LYS A 157 -6.12 -4.30 -27.61
CA LYS A 157 -5.09 -5.18 -28.21
C LYS A 157 -3.67 -4.94 -27.70
N MET A 158 -3.29 -3.69 -27.36
CA MET A 158 -1.89 -3.33 -27.09
C MET A 158 -1.47 -3.45 -25.62
N VAL A 159 -2.43 -3.37 -24.70
CA VAL A 159 -2.32 -3.98 -23.37
C VAL A 159 -3.48 -4.94 -23.38
N SER A 160 -3.26 -6.25 -23.51
CA SER A 160 -4.37 -7.16 -23.23
C SER A 160 -4.88 -6.75 -21.86
N ASP A 161 -6.10 -6.23 -21.74
CA ASP A 161 -6.64 -5.79 -20.45
C ASP A 161 -6.51 -6.89 -19.40
N GLU A 162 -6.51 -8.13 -19.87
CA GLU A 162 -6.17 -9.34 -19.15
C GLU A 162 -4.75 -9.34 -18.56
N ALA A 163 -3.71 -8.88 -19.26
CA ALA A 163 -2.34 -8.76 -18.75
C ALA A 163 -2.20 -7.68 -17.66
N PHE A 164 -2.87 -6.53 -17.84
CA PHE A 164 -2.93 -5.50 -16.79
C PHE A 164 -3.70 -6.01 -15.57
N ALA A 165 -4.89 -6.59 -15.78
CA ALA A 165 -5.69 -7.19 -14.72
C ALA A 165 -4.93 -8.28 -13.96
N THR A 166 -4.22 -9.16 -14.68
CA THR A 166 -3.38 -10.21 -14.11
C THR A 166 -2.24 -9.62 -13.29
N SER A 167 -1.61 -8.54 -13.77
CA SER A 167 -0.57 -7.84 -13.02
C SER A 167 -1.10 -7.24 -11.73
N ILE A 168 -2.25 -6.53 -11.78
CA ILE A 168 -2.91 -5.96 -10.59
C ILE A 168 -3.29 -7.06 -9.61
N LYS A 169 -3.82 -8.18 -10.09
CA LYS A 169 -4.16 -9.34 -9.26
C LYS A 169 -2.93 -9.94 -8.58
N ASN A 170 -1.81 -10.08 -9.29
CA ASN A 170 -0.56 -10.56 -8.73
C ASN A 170 -0.01 -9.63 -7.63
N TYR A 171 -0.08 -8.30 -7.84
CA TYR A 171 0.27 -7.33 -6.79
C TYR A 171 -0.64 -7.47 -5.57
N ASP A 172 -1.94 -7.67 -5.78
CA ASP A 172 -2.90 -7.87 -4.69
C ASP A 172 -2.64 -9.15 -3.90
N GLU A 173 -2.42 -10.27 -4.58
CA GLU A 173 -2.12 -11.56 -3.97
C GLU A 173 -0.82 -11.50 -3.15
N LYS A 174 0.24 -10.90 -3.69
CA LYS A 174 1.52 -10.72 -2.99
C LYS A 174 1.38 -9.81 -1.78
N PHE A 175 0.73 -8.66 -1.95
CA PHE A 175 0.49 -7.71 -0.85
C PHE A 175 -0.32 -8.37 0.27
N SER A 176 -1.40 -9.06 -0.10
CA SER A 176 -2.27 -9.77 0.85
C SER A 176 -1.51 -10.87 1.60
N LYS A 177 -0.67 -11.64 0.90
CA LYS A 177 0.19 -12.65 1.51
C LYS A 177 1.16 -12.04 2.52
N PHE A 178 1.92 -11.02 2.13
CA PHE A 178 2.89 -10.39 3.04
C PHE A 178 2.21 -9.73 4.24
N LEU A 179 1.04 -9.13 4.05
CA LEU A 179 0.25 -8.55 5.12
C LEU A 179 -0.26 -9.63 6.07
N LEU A 180 -0.80 -10.75 5.56
CA LEU A 180 -1.24 -11.87 6.40
C LEU A 180 -0.08 -12.48 7.19
N ASP A 181 1.07 -12.67 6.57
CA ASP A 181 2.28 -13.18 7.22
C ASP A 181 2.72 -12.22 8.35
N LEU A 182 2.67 -10.91 8.11
CA LEU A 182 2.99 -9.88 9.11
C LEU A 182 2.00 -9.92 10.28
N LEU A 183 0.69 -9.93 10.00
CA LEU A 183 -0.34 -9.96 11.02
C LEU A 183 -0.24 -11.24 11.87
N ALA A 184 -0.05 -12.40 11.24
CA ALA A 184 0.11 -13.67 11.94
C ALA A 184 1.35 -13.68 12.83
N LYS A 185 2.46 -13.12 12.34
CA LYS A 185 3.69 -13.01 13.13
C LYS A 185 3.52 -12.06 14.31
N ILE A 186 2.94 -10.88 14.10
CA ILE A 186 2.62 -9.93 15.17
C ILE A 186 1.74 -10.61 16.23
N ILE A 187 0.67 -11.32 15.85
CA ILE A 187 -0.22 -12.01 16.79
C ILE A 187 0.52 -13.09 17.62
N ASN A 188 1.46 -13.82 17.00
CA ASN A 188 2.25 -14.83 17.69
C ASN A 188 3.26 -14.19 18.66
N ASP A 189 3.93 -13.12 18.23
CA ASP A 189 4.88 -12.37 19.07
C ASP A 189 4.15 -11.71 20.26
N MET A 190 2.90 -11.28 20.06
CA MET A 190 2.00 -10.74 21.10
C MET A 190 1.62 -11.77 22.17
N SER A 191 1.38 -13.02 21.75
CA SER A 191 1.04 -14.11 22.68
C SER A 191 2.20 -14.45 23.64
N ASN A 192 3.41 -13.96 23.33
CA ASN A 192 4.61 -14.14 24.13
C ASN A 192 4.98 -12.92 25.01
N GLY A 193 4.09 -11.91 25.13
CA GLY A 193 4.21 -10.82 26.13
C GLY A 193 4.74 -9.47 25.64
N LEU A 194 4.75 -9.19 24.33
CA LEU A 194 5.19 -7.90 23.78
C LEU A 194 4.02 -6.90 23.62
N GLY A 195 3.77 -6.04 24.61
CA GLY A 195 3.01 -4.78 24.40
C GLY A 195 1.53 -4.93 24.03
N GLU A 196 0.75 -5.47 24.97
CA GLU A 196 -0.60 -6.02 24.81
C GLU A 196 -1.70 -5.15 24.17
N THR A 197 -1.55 -3.82 24.07
CA THR A 197 -2.66 -2.92 23.65
C THR A 197 -2.40 -2.07 22.43
N LYS A 198 -1.19 -1.49 22.29
CA LYS A 198 -0.90 -0.50 21.24
C LYS A 198 -0.94 -1.13 19.84
N ILE A 199 -0.23 -2.24 19.66
CA ILE A 199 -0.23 -2.95 18.38
C ILE A 199 -1.54 -3.71 18.13
N GLY A 200 -2.26 -4.09 19.20
CA GLY A 200 -3.64 -4.59 19.11
C GLY A 200 -4.56 -3.58 18.42
N ASN A 201 -4.48 -2.30 18.78
CA ASN A 201 -5.24 -1.23 18.13
C ASN A 201 -4.85 -1.04 16.65
N VAL A 202 -3.60 -1.32 16.30
CA VAL A 202 -3.16 -1.34 14.90
C VAL A 202 -3.77 -2.52 14.16
N LEU A 203 -3.76 -3.72 14.74
CA LEU A 203 -4.41 -4.90 14.18
C LEU A 203 -5.89 -4.62 13.90
N TYR A 204 -6.62 -4.01 14.84
CA TYR A 204 -8.02 -3.61 14.65
C TYR A 204 -8.23 -2.60 13.51
N ARG A 205 -7.33 -1.61 13.36
CA ARG A 205 -7.41 -0.61 12.28
C ARG A 205 -6.99 -1.16 10.91
N LEU A 206 -6.04 -2.09 10.90
CA LEU A 206 -5.57 -2.77 9.69
C LEU A 206 -6.57 -3.81 9.20
N ASP A 207 -7.28 -4.47 10.11
CA ASP A 207 -8.30 -5.48 9.82
C ASP A 207 -9.72 -4.89 9.78
N PHE A 208 -9.90 -3.85 8.98
CA PHE A 208 -11.22 -3.28 8.76
C PHE A 208 -12.12 -4.30 8.04
N ASN A 209 -13.16 -4.77 8.72
CA ASN A 209 -14.14 -5.83 8.33
C ASN A 209 -13.74 -7.30 8.60
N ASP A 210 -12.83 -7.61 9.54
CA ASP A 210 -12.40 -9.00 9.85
C ASP A 210 -11.90 -9.79 8.63
N HIS A 211 -11.54 -9.10 7.55
CA HIS A 211 -11.18 -9.71 6.27
C HIS A 211 -9.94 -10.59 6.40
N TYR A 212 -8.95 -10.13 7.18
CA TYR A 212 -7.70 -10.84 7.41
C TYR A 212 -7.83 -11.83 8.56
N ARG A 213 -8.59 -11.53 9.63
CA ARG A 213 -8.88 -12.47 10.72
C ARG A 213 -9.57 -13.74 10.23
N ASN A 214 -10.58 -13.60 9.37
CA ASN A 214 -11.27 -14.75 8.76
C ASN A 214 -10.33 -15.61 7.89
N GLN A 215 -9.34 -15.01 7.24
CA GLN A 215 -8.36 -15.74 6.43
C GLN A 215 -7.30 -16.44 7.30
N ILE A 216 -6.86 -15.80 8.38
CA ILE A 216 -5.94 -16.41 9.36
C ILE A 216 -6.62 -17.60 10.06
N GLU A 217 -7.89 -17.49 10.42
CA GLU A 217 -8.65 -18.62 11.00
C GLU A 217 -8.79 -19.78 10.01
N LYS A 218 -9.12 -19.51 8.74
CA LYS A 218 -9.13 -20.54 7.69
C LYS A 218 -7.76 -21.22 7.52
N LEU A 219 -6.67 -20.46 7.54
CA LEU A 219 -5.31 -21.00 7.44
C LEU A 219 -4.93 -21.84 8.67
N ARG A 220 -5.35 -21.42 9.87
CA ARG A 220 -5.16 -22.19 11.11
C ARG A 220 -5.92 -23.51 11.10
N LEU A 221 -7.18 -23.49 10.65
CA LEU A 221 -8.01 -24.69 10.52
C LEU A 221 -7.45 -25.66 9.47
N SER A 222 -6.99 -25.16 8.32
CA SER A 222 -6.34 -25.98 7.27
C SER A 222 -5.05 -26.64 7.76
N LYS A 223 -4.21 -25.92 8.52
CA LYS A 223 -2.98 -26.49 9.10
C LYS A 223 -3.27 -27.53 10.19
N SER A 224 -4.31 -27.33 11.01
CA SER A 224 -4.73 -28.28 12.04
C SER A 224 -5.17 -29.62 11.43
N MET A 225 -5.89 -29.58 10.31
CA MET A 225 -6.33 -30.79 9.59
C MET A 225 -5.18 -31.58 8.96
N MET A 226 -4.09 -30.93 8.55
CA MET A 226 -2.90 -31.60 8.00
C MET A 226 -1.99 -32.24 9.06
N HIS A 227 -2.16 -31.95 10.34
CA HIS A 227 -1.39 -32.58 11.44
C HIS A 227 -2.15 -33.75 12.08
N GLN A 228 -3.35 -34.08 11.61
CA GLN A 228 -4.18 -35.20 12.09
C GLN A 228 -4.35 -36.32 11.05
N SER A 229 -3.63 -36.27 9.92
CA SER A 229 -3.55 -37.32 8.90
C SER A 229 -2.11 -37.80 8.76
#